data_AF-U2QQ69-F1
#
_entry.id   AF-U2QQ69-F1
#
_cell.length_a   1.000
_cell.length_b   1.000
_cell.length_c   1.000
_cell.angle_alpha   90.00
_cell.angle_beta   90.00
_cell.angle_gamma   90.00
#
_symmetry.space_group_name_H-M   'P 1'
#
loop_
_entity.id
_entity.type
_entity.pdbx_description
1 polymer ?
#
loop_
_entity_poly.entity_id
_entity_poly.type
_entity_poly.pdbx_seq_one_letter_code
_entity_poly.pdbx_strand_id
1 'polypeptide(L)'
;MKKRLLCLSVLLGGMILSSLSTALASETQYDSAFEAQYDLFAGYSEDEKVLELPNGGYLIGEVELVDATSFNELTQDYDIVYESYNSKTNPNSITVAEAKENILKELTDNENAVEPRHGGYY
;
A
#
# COMPACT_ATOMS: atom_id res chain seq x y z
N MET A 1 -6.40 -60.72 28.34
CA MET A 1 -6.41 -59.49 27.50
C MET A 1 -4.98 -58.93 27.53
N LYS A 2 -4.22 -58.95 26.42
CA LYS A 2 -3.96 -57.80 25.50
C LYS A 2 -3.65 -56.49 26.25
N LYS A 3 -2.63 -55.68 26.02
CA LYS A 3 -1.44 -55.62 25.14
C LYS A 3 -0.53 -54.53 25.77
N ARG A 4 0.74 -54.53 25.38
CA ARG A 4 1.89 -53.74 25.86
C ARG A 4 1.61 -52.23 25.97
N LEU A 5 2.05 -51.63 27.09
CA LEU A 5 2.18 -50.18 27.26
C LEU A 5 3.33 -49.71 26.37
N LEU A 6 3.01 -49.00 25.29
CA LEU A 6 3.96 -48.48 24.31
C LEU A 6 4.07 -46.97 24.58
N CYS A 7 5.03 -46.57 25.41
CA CYS A 7 5.42 -45.18 25.56
C CYS A 7 6.13 -44.75 24.28
N LEU A 8 5.36 -44.17 23.33
CA LEU A 8 5.94 -43.51 22.17
C LEU A 8 6.13 -42.03 22.53
N SER A 9 7.36 -41.69 22.88
CA SER A 9 7.87 -40.34 22.97
C SER A 9 7.79 -39.66 21.59
N VAL A 10 6.86 -38.71 21.42
CA VAL A 10 6.77 -37.91 20.20
C VAL A 10 7.65 -36.68 20.35
N LEU A 11 8.79 -36.79 19.66
CA LEU A 11 9.59 -35.76 19.00
C LEU A 11 9.33 -34.29 19.36
N LEU A 12 10.35 -33.73 20.00
CA LEU A 12 10.83 -32.36 19.84
C LEU A 12 10.97 -32.02 18.34
N GLY A 13 10.30 -30.97 17.86
CA GLY A 13 10.47 -30.52 16.48
C GLY A 13 9.72 -29.22 16.17
N GLY A 14 10.47 -28.16 15.90
CA GLY A 14 9.95 -26.95 15.24
C GLY A 14 10.35 -25.66 15.95
N MET A 15 11.63 -25.28 15.87
CA MET A 15 11.98 -23.85 15.96
C MET A 15 11.22 -23.15 14.85
N ILE A 16 10.28 -22.28 15.23
CA ILE A 16 9.64 -21.35 14.30
C ILE A 16 10.72 -20.30 13.98
N LEU A 17 11.54 -20.59 12.97
CA LEU A 17 12.33 -19.59 12.26
C LEU A 17 11.34 -18.75 11.46
N SER A 18 10.67 -17.81 12.13
CA SER A 18 10.03 -16.70 11.43
C SER A 18 11.16 -15.88 10.82
N SER A 19 11.40 -16.08 9.52
CA SER A 19 12.21 -15.18 8.72
C SER A 19 11.56 -13.81 8.80
N LEU A 20 12.06 -12.99 9.72
CA LEU A 20 11.70 -11.59 9.83
C LEU A 20 12.24 -10.90 8.57
N SER A 21 11.45 -10.92 7.50
CA SER A 21 11.74 -10.15 6.30
C SER A 21 11.64 -8.68 6.69
N THR A 22 12.77 -8.08 7.05
CA THR A 22 12.88 -6.64 7.22
C THR A 22 12.60 -6.03 5.85
N ALA A 23 11.41 -5.45 5.66
CA ALA A 23 11.13 -4.63 4.49
C ALA A 23 12.03 -3.40 4.61
N LEU A 24 13.15 -3.41 3.90
CA LEU A 24 13.99 -2.24 3.72
C LEU A 24 13.29 -1.38 2.67
N ALA A 25 12.63 -0.31 3.10
CA ALA A 25 12.24 0.76 2.20
C ALA A 25 13.53 1.43 1.72
N SER A 26 13.92 1.16 0.48
CA SER A 26 15.00 1.89 -0.19
C SER A 26 14.38 3.15 -0.77
N GLU A 27 14.82 4.32 -0.29
CA GLU A 27 14.48 5.58 -0.96
C GLU A 27 15.17 5.58 -2.33
N THR A 28 14.39 5.38 -3.39
CA THR A 28 14.88 5.55 -4.75
C THR A 28 15.02 7.06 -4.99
N GLN A 29 16.25 7.52 -5.15
CA GLN A 29 16.51 8.91 -5.52
C GLN A 29 16.29 9.04 -7.04
N TYR A 30 15.20 9.70 -7.44
CA TYR A 30 14.93 9.99 -8.85
C TYR A 30 15.59 11.30 -9.25
N ASP A 31 16.22 11.33 -10.42
CA ASP A 31 16.87 12.54 -10.96
C ASP A 31 15.84 13.54 -11.51
N SER A 32 14.58 13.11 -11.69
CA SER A 32 13.46 13.98 -12.04
C SER A 32 12.14 13.45 -11.51
N ALA A 33 11.19 14.36 -11.26
CA ALA A 33 9.84 13.99 -10.88
C ALA A 33 9.08 13.26 -12.02
N PHE A 34 9.55 13.39 -13.26
CA PHE A 34 9.08 12.64 -14.42
C PHE A 34 9.40 11.14 -14.30
N GLU A 35 10.54 10.76 -13.74
CA GLU A 35 10.88 9.35 -13.51
C GLU A 35 10.08 8.74 -12.35
N ALA A 36 9.81 9.55 -11.31
CA ALA A 36 9.02 9.11 -10.16
C ALA A 36 7.58 8.70 -10.52
N GLN A 37 6.95 9.37 -11.51
CA GLN A 37 5.57 9.03 -11.92
C GLN A 37 5.47 7.64 -12.58
N TYR A 38 6.52 7.21 -13.28
CA TYR A 38 6.56 5.90 -13.93
C TYR A 38 6.73 4.79 -12.91
N ASP A 39 7.49 5.04 -11.85
CA ASP A 39 7.70 4.03 -10.81
C ASP A 39 6.47 3.86 -9.90
N LEU A 40 5.71 4.94 -9.67
CA LEU A 40 4.45 4.91 -8.90
C LEU A 40 3.41 3.91 -9.43
N PHE A 41 3.37 3.71 -10.75
CA PHE A 41 2.43 2.79 -11.40
C PHE A 41 3.17 1.64 -12.12
N ALA A 42 4.39 1.33 -11.71
CA ALA A 42 5.17 0.25 -12.32
C ALA A 42 4.41 -1.09 -12.24
N GLY A 43 4.22 -1.72 -13.39
CA GLY A 43 3.54 -3.01 -13.49
C GLY A 43 2.02 -2.95 -13.63
N TYR A 44 1.41 -1.76 -13.65
CA TYR A 44 -0.01 -1.57 -13.93
C TYR A 44 -0.25 -1.10 -15.36
N SER A 45 -1.37 -1.54 -15.96
CA SER A 45 -1.74 -1.11 -17.32
C SER A 45 -2.30 0.32 -17.32
N GLU A 46 -2.11 1.04 -18.42
CA GLU A 46 -2.54 2.44 -18.57
C GLU A 46 -4.07 2.63 -18.44
N ASP A 47 -4.85 1.58 -18.74
CA ASP A 47 -6.31 1.56 -18.63
C ASP A 47 -6.83 1.10 -17.26
N GLU A 48 -5.94 0.68 -16.35
CA GLU A 48 -6.35 0.32 -14.99
C GLU A 48 -6.87 1.52 -14.22
N LYS A 49 -7.84 1.26 -13.33
CA LYS A 49 -8.50 2.30 -12.56
C LYS A 49 -7.83 2.51 -11.21
N VAL A 50 -7.59 3.78 -10.91
CA VAL A 50 -6.99 4.27 -9.67
C VAL A 50 -7.88 5.35 -9.06
N LEU A 51 -7.92 5.39 -7.73
CA LEU A 51 -8.69 6.38 -6.98
C LEU A 51 -7.73 7.39 -6.36
N GLU A 52 -7.85 8.66 -6.73
CA GLU A 52 -7.10 9.73 -6.09
C GLU A 52 -7.60 9.96 -4.67
N LEU A 53 -6.67 10.10 -3.72
CA LEU A 53 -7.01 10.34 -2.32
C LEU A 53 -6.99 11.85 -1.99
N PRO A 54 -7.83 12.32 -1.05
CA PRO A 54 -7.94 13.76 -0.73
C PRO A 54 -6.63 14.42 -0.26
N ASN A 55 -5.71 13.64 0.32
CA ASN A 55 -4.44 14.12 0.83
C ASN A 55 -3.27 13.88 -0.14
N GLY A 56 -3.59 13.61 -1.40
CA GLY A 56 -2.63 13.18 -2.42
C GLY A 56 -2.39 11.67 -2.42
N GLY A 57 -1.75 11.20 -3.49
CA GLY A 57 -1.51 9.79 -3.75
C GLY A 57 -2.71 9.09 -4.38
N TYR A 58 -2.50 7.83 -4.76
CA TYR A 58 -3.47 7.02 -5.49
C TYR A 58 -3.65 5.66 -4.85
N LEU A 59 -4.89 5.20 -4.82
CA LEU A 59 -5.27 3.87 -4.39
C LEU A 59 -5.58 2.99 -5.59
N ILE A 60 -4.93 1.83 -5.67
CA ILE A 60 -5.18 0.81 -6.68
C ILE A 60 -5.77 -0.41 -5.98
N GLY A 61 -6.92 -0.88 -6.45
CA GLY A 61 -7.60 -2.04 -5.89
C GLY A 61 -8.63 -1.66 -4.83
N GLU A 62 -8.70 -2.45 -3.77
CA GLU A 62 -9.73 -2.34 -2.73
C GLU A 62 -9.09 -2.17 -1.36
N VAL A 63 -9.62 -1.26 -0.56
CA VAL A 63 -9.23 -1.07 0.84
C VAL A 63 -10.47 -0.85 1.70
N GLU A 64 -10.40 -1.33 2.93
CA GLU A 64 -11.41 -1.12 3.95
C GLU A 64 -10.78 -0.41 5.15
N LEU A 65 -11.42 0.65 5.62
CA LEU A 65 -11.10 1.29 6.88
C LEU A 65 -11.85 0.56 7.99
N VAL A 66 -11.12 -0.16 8.82
CA VAL A 66 -11.66 -0.96 9.92
C VAL A 66 -11.22 -0.41 11.27
N ASP A 67 -12.14 -0.33 12.22
CA ASP A 67 -11.79 -0.30 13.64
C ASP A 67 -11.65 -1.73 14.14
N ALA A 68 -10.41 -2.16 14.32
CA ALA A 68 -10.05 -3.46 14.85
C ALA A 68 -10.05 -3.50 16.40
N THR A 69 -10.40 -2.40 17.06
CA THR A 69 -10.37 -2.26 18.53
C THR A 69 -11.75 -2.25 19.16
N SER A 70 -12.80 -2.03 18.37
CA SER A 70 -14.18 -1.99 18.82
C SER A 70 -14.91 -3.28 18.48
N PHE A 71 -15.53 -3.89 19.49
CA PHE A 71 -16.39 -5.06 19.29
C PHE A 71 -17.76 -4.64 18.77
N ASN A 72 -18.15 -5.17 17.62
CA ASN A 72 -19.49 -5.02 17.08
C ASN A 72 -20.43 -6.06 17.70
N GLU A 73 -21.28 -5.63 18.64
CA GLU A 73 -22.23 -6.55 19.30
C GLU A 73 -23.28 -7.16 18.33
N LEU A 74 -23.53 -6.53 17.18
CA LEU A 74 -24.52 -7.00 16.21
C LEU A 74 -23.97 -8.09 15.29
N THR A 75 -22.71 -7.96 14.85
CA THR A 75 -22.05 -8.96 13.98
C THR A 75 -21.20 -9.95 14.78
N GLN A 76 -20.96 -9.68 16.07
CA GLN A 76 -20.04 -10.42 16.94
C GLN A 76 -18.59 -10.46 16.44
N ASP A 77 -18.18 -9.44 15.69
CA ASP A 77 -16.83 -9.29 15.14
C ASP A 77 -16.12 -8.06 15.72
N TYR A 78 -14.79 -8.11 15.78
CA TYR A 78 -13.95 -6.98 16.21
C TYR A 78 -13.62 -6.01 15.07
N ASP A 79 -14.10 -6.28 13.85
CA ASP A 79 -13.79 -5.50 12.66
C ASP A 79 -15.02 -4.68 12.26
N ILE A 80 -15.12 -3.45 12.78
CA ILE A 80 -16.14 -2.51 12.30
C ILE A 80 -15.59 -1.82 11.05
N VAL A 81 -16.10 -2.19 9.88
CA VAL A 81 -15.81 -1.49 8.62
C VAL A 81 -16.54 -0.14 8.63
N TYR A 82 -15.79 0.96 8.66
CA TYR A 82 -16.34 2.31 8.55
C TYR A 82 -16.53 2.74 7.10
N GLU A 83 -15.59 2.37 6.25
CA GLU A 83 -15.58 2.82 4.86
C GLU A 83 -14.86 1.80 4.00
N SER A 84 -15.36 1.58 2.80
CA SER A 84 -14.70 0.76 1.79
C SER A 84 -14.50 1.58 0.52
N TYR A 85 -13.33 1.41 -0.08
CA TYR A 85 -12.96 2.04 -1.32
C TYR A 85 -12.54 0.97 -2.30
N ASN A 86 -13.04 1.06 -3.53
CA ASN A 86 -12.65 0.16 -4.59
C ASN A 86 -12.45 0.96 -5.87
N SER A 87 -11.20 1.05 -6.35
CA SER A 87 -10.86 1.86 -7.52
C SER A 87 -11.52 1.36 -8.80
N LYS A 88 -11.97 0.11 -8.88
CA LYS A 88 -12.63 -0.42 -10.08
C LYS A 88 -14.08 0.02 -10.21
N THR A 89 -14.77 0.23 -9.08
CA THR A 89 -16.21 0.51 -9.05
C THR A 89 -16.52 1.93 -8.62
N ASN A 90 -15.57 2.62 -7.97
CA ASN A 90 -15.79 3.99 -7.51
C ASN A 90 -15.90 4.94 -8.73
N PRO A 91 -16.98 5.72 -8.83
CA PRO A 91 -17.24 6.58 -10.00
C PRO A 91 -16.23 7.72 -10.16
N ASN A 92 -15.49 8.06 -9.11
CA ASN A 92 -14.44 9.09 -9.14
C ASN A 92 -13.08 8.53 -9.56
N SER A 93 -13.00 7.25 -9.94
CA SER A 93 -11.74 6.62 -10.32
C SER A 93 -11.34 6.96 -11.75
N ILE A 94 -10.10 7.40 -11.89
CA ILE A 94 -9.47 7.72 -13.17
C ILE A 94 -8.59 6.56 -13.63
N THR A 95 -8.15 6.59 -14.88
CA THR A 95 -7.19 5.62 -15.41
C THR A 95 -5.76 5.94 -14.94
N VAL A 96 -4.87 4.95 -14.96
CA VAL A 96 -3.43 5.17 -14.72
C VAL A 96 -2.85 6.20 -15.69
N ALA A 97 -3.29 6.20 -16.95
CA ALA A 97 -2.88 7.20 -17.93
C ALA A 97 -3.26 8.63 -17.49
N GLU A 98 -4.52 8.84 -17.09
CA GLU A 98 -5.01 10.12 -16.59
C GLU A 98 -4.28 10.55 -15.31
N ALA A 99 -3.98 9.61 -14.41
CA ALA A 99 -3.23 9.88 -13.18
C ALA A 99 -1.80 10.36 -13.48
N LYS A 100 -1.09 9.72 -14.42
CA LYS A 100 0.25 10.17 -14.85
C LYS A 100 0.21 11.57 -15.46
N GLU A 101 -0.81 11.89 -16.26
CA GLU A 101 -0.98 13.23 -16.83
C GLU A 101 -1.23 14.28 -15.74
N ASN A 102 -2.06 13.98 -14.74
CA ASN A 102 -2.33 14.86 -13.62
C ASN A 102 -1.05 15.13 -12.81
N ILE A 103 -0.26 14.10 -12.48
CA ILE A 103 1.03 14.25 -11.79
C ILE A 103 1.96 15.15 -12.61
N LEU A 104 2.11 14.91 -13.91
CA LEU A 104 2.99 15.70 -14.77
C LEU A 104 2.57 17.16 -14.82
N LYS A 105 1.25 17.41 -14.90
CA LYS A 105 0.70 18.77 -14.89
C LYS A 105 0.96 19.48 -13.57
N GLU A 106 0.71 18.82 -12.44
CA GLU A 106 1.02 19.37 -11.12
C GLU A 106 2.50 19.73 -10.98
N LEU A 107 3.39 18.87 -11.47
CA LEU A 107 4.83 19.12 -11.46
C LEU A 107 5.23 20.31 -12.35
N THR A 108 4.63 20.43 -13.53
CA THR A 108 4.93 21.51 -14.49
C THR A 108 4.36 22.85 -14.02
N ASP A 109 3.15 22.85 -13.46
CA ASP A 109 2.51 24.05 -12.90
C ASP A 109 3.25 24.51 -11.63
N ASN A 110 3.82 23.57 -10.86
CA ASN A 110 4.65 23.84 -9.67
C ASN A 110 6.12 24.14 -10.01
N GLU A 111 6.60 23.91 -11.24
CA GLU A 111 7.95 24.30 -11.65
C GLU A 111 8.14 25.84 -11.65
N ASN A 112 7.04 26.61 -11.74
CA ASN A 112 7.04 28.06 -11.50
C ASN A 112 7.08 28.45 -10.00
N ALA A 113 6.97 27.48 -9.08
CA ALA A 113 7.02 27.67 -7.63
C ALA A 113 8.23 26.96 -6.97
N VAL A 114 9.12 26.35 -7.75
CA VAL A 114 10.42 25.88 -7.26
C VAL A 114 11.30 27.11 -7.01
N GLU A 115 11.27 27.63 -5.78
CA GLU A 115 12.34 28.51 -5.34
C GLU A 115 13.66 27.72 -5.44
N PRO A 116 14.69 28.25 -6.12
CA PRO A 116 15.98 27.60 -6.16
C PRO A 116 16.47 27.46 -4.72
N ARG A 117 16.78 26.23 -4.29
CA ARG A 117 17.47 26.01 -3.02
C ARG A 117 18.77 26.80 -3.05
N HIS A 118 18.76 27.95 -2.39
CA HIS A 118 19.91 28.81 -2.24
C HIS A 118 20.96 28.00 -1.46
N GLY A 119 21.93 27.46 -2.18
CA GLY A 119 23.13 26.86 -1.60
C GLY A 119 23.89 27.94 -0.86
N GLY A 120 23.60 28.07 0.44
CA GLY A 120 24.40 28.87 1.35
C GLY A 120 25.76 28.20 1.53
N TYR A 121 26.75 28.65 0.75
CA TYR A 121 28.15 28.46 1.07
C TYR A 121 28.50 29.37 2.25
N TYR A 122 28.84 28.79 3.40
CA TYR A 122 29.66 29.41 4.43
C TYR A 122 30.63 28.37 4.97
#